data_AF-A0A843GF84-F1
#
_entry.id   AF-A0A843GF84-F1
#
_cell.length_a   1.000
_cell.length_b   1.000
_cell.length_c   1.000
_cell.angle_alpha   90.00
_cell.angle_beta   90.00
_cell.angle_gamma   90.00
#
_symmetry.space_group_name_H-M   'P 1'
#
loop_
_entity.id
_entity.type
_entity.pdbx_description
1 polymer ?
#
loop_
_entity_poly.entity_id
_entity_poly.type
_entity_poly.pdbx_seq_one_letter_code
_entity_poly.pdbx_strand_id
1 'polypeptide(L)'
;MFANDIFNVIDKLVPRKYALKNDNVGYYSKTYENLDIKNIKVLMDLLPEDDLKFDTGDLVISHHPPLFMPKTPTYVVHSNWDILNGGSNDALAYYLGLKPISIFHKQTGIGRICSSTKTLDQ
;
A
#
# COMPACT_ATOMS: atom_id res chain seq x y z
N MET A 1 9.51 -16.68 -7.42
CA MET A 1 9.44 -16.74 -5.94
C MET A 1 7.99 -16.99 -5.59
N PHE A 2 7.69 -17.85 -4.63
CA PHE A 2 6.29 -18.12 -4.32
C PHE A 2 5.62 -16.92 -3.66
N ALA A 3 4.36 -16.69 -3.99
CA ALA A 3 3.59 -15.55 -3.50
C ALA A 3 3.60 -15.45 -1.96
N ASN A 4 3.53 -16.57 -1.24
CA ASN A 4 3.59 -16.59 0.22
C ASN A 4 4.89 -15.99 0.79
N ASP A 5 6.04 -16.24 0.14
CA ASP A 5 7.31 -15.65 0.57
C ASP A 5 7.29 -14.13 0.39
N ILE A 6 6.77 -13.66 -0.74
CA ILE A 6 6.61 -12.23 -1.03
C ILE A 6 5.66 -11.58 -0.01
N PHE A 7 4.52 -12.20 0.27
CA PHE A 7 3.54 -11.67 1.22
C PHE A 7 4.12 -11.57 2.63
N ASN A 8 4.91 -12.57 3.05
CA ASN A 8 5.63 -12.54 4.33
C ASN A 8 6.65 -11.39 4.38
N VAL A 9 7.32 -11.07 3.28
CA VAL A 9 8.21 -9.91 3.20
C VAL A 9 7.42 -8.61 3.30
N ILE A 10 6.33 -8.47 2.53
CA ILE A 10 5.47 -7.28 2.57
C ILE A 10 4.91 -7.06 3.98
N ASP A 11 4.42 -8.11 4.65
CA ASP A 11 3.87 -8.00 6.01
C ASP A 11 4.91 -7.65 7.08
N LYS A 12 6.18 -7.95 6.84
CA LYS A 12 7.27 -7.48 7.71
C LYS A 12 7.57 -5.99 7.48
N LEU A 13 7.51 -5.54 6.23
CA LEU A 13 7.77 -4.15 5.85
C LEU A 13 6.60 -3.23 6.21
N VAL A 14 5.37 -3.65 5.93
CA VAL A 14 4.13 -2.90 6.15
C VAL A 14 3.09 -3.78 6.86
N PRO A 15 3.24 -3.99 8.19
CA PRO A 15 2.39 -4.90 8.94
C PRO A 15 0.90 -4.56 8.84
N ARG A 16 0.08 -5.56 8.53
CA ARG A 16 -1.40 -5.42 8.42
C ARG A 16 -2.05 -4.87 9.69
N LYS A 17 -1.45 -5.09 10.86
CA LYS A 17 -1.94 -4.58 12.15
C LYS A 17 -2.05 -3.04 12.21
N TYR A 18 -1.39 -2.33 11.31
CA TYR A 18 -1.51 -0.87 11.20
C TYR A 18 -2.72 -0.42 10.38
N ALA A 19 -3.38 -1.32 9.64
CA ALA A 19 -4.56 -0.96 8.88
C ALA A 19 -5.72 -0.54 9.81
N LEU A 20 -6.60 0.31 9.30
CA LEU A 20 -7.84 0.64 9.98
C LEU A 20 -8.70 -0.61 10.17
N LYS A 21 -9.52 -0.60 11.23
CA LYS A 21 -10.31 -1.76 11.67
C LYS A 21 -11.18 -2.42 10.59
N ASN A 22 -11.67 -1.66 9.62
CA ASN A 22 -12.54 -2.15 8.55
C ASN A 22 -11.90 -2.03 7.16
N ASP A 23 -10.57 -1.86 7.10
CA ASP A 23 -9.84 -1.73 5.85
C ASP A 23 -9.39 -3.10 5.32
N ASN A 24 -9.62 -3.34 4.03
CA ASN A 24 -9.36 -4.62 3.37
C ASN A 24 -7.95 -4.63 2.77
N VAL A 25 -6.95 -4.84 3.64
CA VAL A 25 -5.54 -4.98 3.24
C VAL A 25 -5.13 -6.44 3.05
N GLY A 26 -4.02 -6.66 2.35
CA GLY A 26 -3.48 -7.99 2.10
C GLY A 26 -3.96 -8.61 0.79
N TYR A 27 -3.94 -9.94 0.72
CA TYR A 27 -4.22 -10.64 -0.54
C TYR A 27 -5.68 -10.50 -0.96
N TYR A 28 -5.88 -10.13 -2.22
CA TYR A 28 -7.16 -9.83 -2.84
C TYR A 28 -7.28 -10.57 -4.18
N SER A 29 -7.68 -11.84 -4.16
CA SER A 29 -8.11 -12.61 -5.34
C SER A 29 -8.71 -13.95 -4.90
N LYS A 30 -9.20 -14.74 -5.86
CA LYS A 30 -9.62 -16.13 -5.60
C LYS A 30 -8.38 -16.97 -5.27
N THR A 31 -8.55 -17.93 -4.38
CA THR A 31 -7.47 -18.74 -3.81
C THR A 31 -6.69 -19.46 -4.90
N TYR A 32 -5.38 -19.23 -4.95
CA TYR A 32 -4.46 -20.02 -5.77
C TYR A 32 -3.22 -20.34 -4.92
N GLU A 33 -3.12 -21.58 -4.49
CA GLU A 33 -1.93 -22.07 -3.79
C GLU A 33 -0.77 -22.16 -4.79
N ASN A 34 0.45 -21.92 -4.31
CA ASN A 34 1.71 -22.11 -5.07
C ASN A 34 1.85 -21.23 -6.34
N LEU A 35 1.39 -19.99 -6.29
CA LEU A 35 1.66 -19.01 -7.34
C LEU A 35 3.15 -18.69 -7.42
N ASP A 36 3.81 -19.09 -8.50
CA ASP A 36 5.18 -18.68 -8.81
C ASP A 36 5.18 -17.30 -9.50
N ILE A 37 5.67 -16.30 -8.76
CA ILE A 37 5.71 -14.92 -9.20
C ILE A 37 7.04 -14.62 -9.89
N LYS A 38 6.94 -14.05 -11.09
CA LYS A 38 8.04 -13.66 -11.98
C LYS A 38 8.24 -12.15 -12.00
N ASN A 39 7.16 -11.37 -11.97
CA ASN A 39 7.22 -9.91 -11.94
C ASN A 39 6.25 -9.33 -10.91
N ILE A 40 6.59 -8.14 -10.41
CA ILE A 40 5.73 -7.36 -9.51
C ILE A 40 5.37 -6.06 -10.22
N LYS A 41 4.07 -5.74 -10.27
CA LYS A 41 3.52 -4.47 -10.74
C LYS A 41 3.10 -3.67 -9.52
N VAL A 42 3.58 -2.44 -9.37
CA VAL A 42 3.21 -1.56 -8.25
C VAL A 42 2.33 -0.45 -8.79
N LEU A 43 1.10 -0.33 -8.26
CA LEU A 43 0.07 0.57 -8.77
C LEU A 43 -0.59 1.34 -7.62
N MET A 44 -1.11 2.54 -7.92
CA MET A 44 -2.03 3.21 -6.99
C MET A 44 -3.39 2.51 -7.01
N ASP A 45 -3.96 2.43 -8.21
CA ASP A 45 -5.24 1.81 -8.52
C ASP A 45 -5.04 0.72 -9.57
N LEU A 46 -5.65 -0.44 -9.36
CA LEU A 46 -5.76 -1.46 -10.39
C LEU A 46 -7.08 -1.25 -11.14
N LEU A 47 -7.00 -0.94 -12.43
CA LEU A 47 -8.18 -0.81 -13.30
C LEU A 47 -8.44 -2.13 -14.06
N PRO A 48 -9.71 -2.45 -14.42
CA PRO A 48 -10.04 -3.66 -15.16
C PRO A 48 -9.24 -3.81 -16.46
N GLU A 49 -9.05 -2.73 -17.21
CA GLU A 49 -8.29 -2.72 -18.46
C GLU A 49 -6.81 -3.03 -18.28
N ASP A 50 -6.23 -2.75 -17.11
CA ASP A 50 -4.83 -3.06 -16.82
C ASP A 50 -4.67 -4.51 -16.40
N ASP A 51 -5.59 -5.00 -15.56
CA ASP A 51 -5.64 -6.41 -15.13
C ASP A 51 -5.75 -7.38 -16.32
N LEU A 52 -6.44 -6.98 -17.40
CA LEU A 52 -6.55 -7.77 -18.63
C LEU A 52 -5.24 -7.88 -19.41
N LYS A 53 -4.32 -6.92 -19.26
CA LYS A 53 -3.03 -6.87 -19.97
C LYS A 53 -1.91 -7.64 -19.26
N PHE A 54 -2.08 -7.99 -17.99
CA PHE A 54 -1.04 -8.65 -17.20
C PHE A 54 -0.96 -10.15 -17.48
N ASP A 55 0.28 -10.65 -17.36
CA ASP A 55 0.67 -11.99 -17.75
C ASP A 55 0.64 -12.98 -16.58
N THR A 56 0.62 -14.27 -16.90
CA THR A 56 0.75 -15.32 -15.90
C THR A 56 2.09 -15.21 -15.17
N GLY A 57 2.04 -15.14 -13.84
CA GLY A 57 3.21 -14.94 -12.99
C GLY A 57 3.44 -13.48 -12.58
N ASP A 58 2.59 -12.56 -13.00
CA ASP A 58 2.56 -11.20 -12.45
C ASP A 58 1.84 -11.18 -11.10
N LEU A 59 2.36 -10.37 -10.18
CA LEU A 59 1.71 -9.98 -8.94
C LEU A 59 1.47 -8.47 -8.97
N VAL A 60 0.26 -8.02 -8.67
CA VAL A 60 -0.04 -6.61 -8.44
C VAL A 60 0.11 -6.29 -6.95
N ILE A 61 0.82 -5.22 -6.62
CA ILE A 61 0.76 -4.57 -5.32
C ILE A 61 0.04 -3.23 -5.54
N SER A 62 -1.16 -3.09 -4.98
CA SER A 62 -1.97 -1.87 -5.13
C SER A 62 -2.09 -1.12 -3.81
N HIS A 63 -2.24 0.21 -3.88
CA HIS A 63 -2.57 0.99 -2.71
C HIS A 63 -4.04 0.82 -2.33
N HIS A 64 -4.95 1.09 -3.27
CA HIS A 64 -6.38 0.93 -3.02
C HIS A 64 -6.83 -0.52 -3.27
N PRO A 65 -7.78 -1.03 -2.45
CA PRO A 65 -8.46 -2.29 -2.75
C PRO A 65 -9.22 -2.18 -4.10
N PRO A 66 -9.07 -3.15 -5.03
CA PRO A 66 -9.83 -3.15 -6.27
C PRO A 66 -11.35 -3.20 -6.02
N LEU A 67 -12.12 -2.50 -6.85
CA LEU A 67 -13.60 -2.51 -6.81
C LEU A 67 -14.23 -3.68 -7.62
N PHE A 68 -13.39 -4.59 -8.11
CA PHE A 68 -13.78 -5.78 -8.86
C PHE A 68 -12.92 -6.96 -8.40
N MET A 69 -13.26 -8.18 -8.83
CA MET A 69 -12.43 -9.34 -8.55
C MET A 69 -11.34 -9.46 -9.63
N PRO A 70 -10.06 -9.18 -9.30
CA PRO A 70 -9.00 -9.20 -10.29
C PRO A 70 -8.67 -10.63 -10.74
N LYS A 71 -8.38 -10.78 -12.03
CA LYS A 71 -7.78 -11.97 -12.63
C LYS A 71 -6.36 -12.16 -12.10
N THR A 72 -5.59 -11.08 -12.00
CA THR A 72 -4.20 -11.11 -11.54
C THR A 72 -4.15 -11.16 -10.01
N PRO A 73 -3.30 -12.01 -9.42
CA PRO A 73 -3.03 -11.99 -7.98
C PRO A 73 -2.71 -10.56 -7.53
N THR A 74 -3.45 -10.06 -6.53
CA THR A 74 -3.29 -8.68 -6.05
C THR A 74 -3.06 -8.66 -4.54
N TYR A 75 -2.16 -7.81 -4.08
CA TYR A 75 -1.85 -7.59 -2.68
C TYR A 75 -2.02 -6.11 -2.33
N VAL A 76 -2.91 -5.81 -1.40
CA VAL A 76 -3.30 -4.44 -1.07
C VAL A 76 -2.49 -3.91 0.12
N VAL A 77 -1.91 -2.74 -0.06
CA VAL A 77 -1.16 -1.97 0.94
C VAL A 77 -1.77 -0.58 1.03
N HIS A 78 -2.75 -0.43 1.91
CA HIS A 78 -3.60 0.76 1.99
C HIS A 78 -3.28 1.56 3.28
N SER A 79 -4.23 1.67 4.20
CA SER A 79 -4.07 2.49 5.40
C SER A 79 -2.94 2.03 6.33
N ASN A 80 -2.54 0.74 6.27
CA ASN A 80 -1.37 0.25 6.98
C ASN A 80 -0.09 0.98 6.56
N TRP A 81 0.05 1.33 5.29
CA TRP A 81 1.19 2.11 4.81
C TRP A 81 1.05 3.59 5.12
N ASP A 82 -0.17 4.11 5.16
CA ASP A 82 -0.39 5.51 5.54
C ASP A 82 -0.03 5.78 7.00
N ILE A 83 -0.26 4.80 7.87
CA ILE A 83 -0.07 4.93 9.31
C ILE A 83 1.38 4.63 9.72
N LEU A 84 2.02 3.67 9.05
CA LEU A 84 3.38 3.20 9.38
C LEU A 84 4.38 4.36 9.47
N ASN A 85 5.30 4.28 10.44
CA ASN A 85 6.45 5.19 10.51
C ASN A 85 7.36 4.99 9.28
N GLY A 86 7.62 6.08 8.54
CA GLY A 86 8.30 6.02 7.24
C GLY A 86 7.37 5.63 6.08
N GLY A 87 6.06 5.55 6.35
CA GLY A 87 5.01 5.29 5.37
C GLY A 87 4.65 6.49 4.49
N SER A 88 3.52 6.42 3.79
CA SER A 88 3.15 7.43 2.78
C SER A 88 3.06 8.86 3.35
N ASN A 89 2.45 9.03 4.53
CA ASN A 89 2.31 10.32 5.19
C ASN A 89 3.66 10.91 5.63
N ASP A 90 4.58 10.06 6.09
CA ASP A 90 5.93 10.50 6.47
C ASP A 90 6.78 10.84 5.24
N ALA A 91 6.65 10.05 4.17
CA ALA A 91 7.32 10.32 2.90
C ALA A 91 6.86 11.66 2.31
N LEU A 92 5.56 11.95 2.32
CA LEU A 92 5.03 13.24 1.87
C LEU A 92 5.61 14.40 2.67
N ALA A 93 5.60 14.29 4.01
CA ALA A 93 6.19 15.31 4.87
C ALA A 93 7.68 15.53 4.55
N TYR A 94 8.44 14.45 4.39
CA TYR A 94 9.85 14.50 4.04
C TYR A 94 10.10 15.22 2.70
N TYR A 95 9.39 14.83 1.64
CA TYR A 95 9.59 15.41 0.29
C TYR A 95 9.20 16.89 0.21
N LEU A 96 8.20 17.31 0.98
CA LEU A 96 7.82 18.72 1.05
C LEU A 96 8.76 19.55 1.96
N GLY A 97 9.68 18.89 2.70
CA GLY A 97 10.55 19.54 3.68
C GLY A 97 9.77 20.00 4.93
N LEU A 98 8.67 19.31 5.24
CA LEU A 98 7.86 19.55 6.41
C LEU A 98 8.40 18.72 7.57
N LYS A 99 8.42 19.30 8.77
CA LYS A 99 8.80 18.59 10.00
C LYS A 99 7.54 18.10 10.72
N PRO A 100 7.28 16.78 10.79
CA PRO A 100 6.18 16.24 11.58
C PRO A 100 6.34 16.62 13.06
N ILE A 101 5.26 17.12 13.67
CA ILE A 101 5.21 17.49 15.09
C ILE A 101 4.14 16.73 15.86
N SER A 102 3.14 16.17 15.17
CA SER A 102 2.11 15.32 15.76
C SER A 102 1.46 14.43 14.69
N ILE A 103 0.79 13.37 15.11
CA ILE A 103 -0.20 12.66 14.31
C ILE A 103 -1.43 13.54 14.14
N PHE A 104 -2.03 13.54 12.95
CA PHE A 104 -3.27 14.29 12.67
C PHE A 104 -4.47 13.63 13.37
N HIS A 105 -4.76 12.37 13.05
CA HIS A 105 -5.85 11.62 13.67
C HIS A 105 -5.30 10.63 14.71
N LYS A 106 -5.22 11.06 15.97
CA LYS A 106 -4.55 10.31 17.06
C LYS A 106 -5.11 8.91 17.30
N GLN A 107 -6.42 8.71 17.09
CA GLN A 107 -7.09 7.43 17.34
C GLN A 107 -6.64 6.35 16.34
N THR A 108 -6.32 6.74 15.11
CA THR A 108 -5.96 5.79 14.04
C THR A 108 -4.50 5.83 13.65
N GLY A 109 -3.79 6.92 13.94
CA GLY A 109 -2.42 7.13 13.45
C GLY A 109 -2.32 7.79 12.07
N ILE A 110 -3.46 8.08 11.42
CA ILE A 110 -3.48 8.65 10.07
C ILE A 110 -3.01 10.11 10.09
N GLY A 111 -2.22 10.44 9.07
CA GLY A 111 -1.78 11.80 8.77
C GLY A 111 -0.72 12.32 9.71
N ARG A 112 -0.13 13.45 9.32
CA ARG A 112 0.84 14.20 10.12
C ARG A 112 0.42 15.66 10.18
N ILE A 113 0.50 16.24 11.36
CA ILE A 113 0.53 17.71 11.54
C ILE A 113 2.00 18.07 11.50
N CYS A 114 2.35 18.99 10.61
CA CYS A 114 3.73 19.39 10.38
C CYS A 114 3.95 20.88 10.58
N SER A 115 5.20 21.23 10.86
CA SER A 115 5.70 22.60 10.85
C SER A 115 6.62 22.80 9.64
N SER A 116 6.70 24.02 9.14
CA SER A 116 7.60 24.40 8.05
C SER A 116 8.04 25.84 8.23
N THR A 117 9.24 26.16 7.76
CA THR A 117 9.72 27.54 7.59
C THR A 117 9.49 28.06 6.17
N LYS A 118 9.04 27.20 5.24
CA LYS A 118 8.71 27.59 3.87
C LYS A 118 7.34 28.26 3.80
N THR A 119 7.20 29.26 2.95
CA THR A 119 5.91 29.86 2.58
C THR A 119 5.33 29.17 1.35
N LEU A 120 4.04 29.40 1.05
CA LEU A 120 3.37 28.78 -0.11
C LEU A 120 3.92 29.27 -1.46
N ASP A 121 4.56 30.45 -1.48
CA ASP A 121 5.09 31.09 -2.68
C ASP A 121 6.53 30.65 -3.02
N GLN A 122 7.11 29.71 -2.25
CA GLN A 122 8.47 29.16 -2.42
C GLN A 122 8.43 27.73 -2.94
#